data_AF-A0A929L967-F1
#
_entry.id   AF-A0A929L967-F1
#
_cell.length_a   1.000
_cell.length_b   1.000
_cell.length_c   1.000
_cell.angle_alpha   90.00
_cell.angle_beta   90.00
_cell.angle_gamma   90.00
#
_symmetry.space_group_name_H-M   'P 1'
#
loop_
_entity.id
_entity.type
_entity.pdbx_description
1 polymer ?
#
loop_
_entity_poly.entity_id
_entity_poly.type
_entity_poly.pdbx_seq_one_letter_code
_entity_poly.pdbx_strand_id
1 'polypeptide(L)'
;MMKAVRSELFVVYLFCAAFAAWAAFDVVSWLQAEQAIVASRLPEPVGLGAAIAGIAALMMLADWFFPLVNATLEDWQYKVRAGGKLRWFGALQFIQLLVCGFLGASVGAAQGFWWQGLLLALILRVALHAIHRRDIPTYLRGVMRNVLARASFSILDANLVSELLASSHLRMRANSATANFWVLMWRRFWRRPYIPVAFVAAIAISVAIADVFGDYGIFVFFMVWSMLGTALMRCADFSKLGLVFRERFVVLGVHALLGALLLIALFPFGQPLVAAALFIPAILWAGIKRSQSRVVEKITFVDSGIGGLVSPEILEYYSGGLKLAAFLGFMATRI
;
A
#
# COMPACT_ATOMS: atom_id res chain seq x y z
N MET A 1 43.90 16.48 -7.24
CA MET A 1 42.46 16.67 -6.99
C MET A 1 41.60 15.41 -7.20
N MET A 2 41.69 14.68 -8.33
CA MET A 2 40.83 13.49 -8.57
C MET A 2 40.97 12.33 -7.55
N LYS A 3 42.14 12.15 -6.90
CA LYS A 3 42.32 11.10 -5.87
C LYS A 3 41.61 11.43 -4.54
N ALA A 4 41.51 12.71 -4.16
CA ALA A 4 40.87 13.15 -2.92
C ALA A 4 39.33 13.06 -2.99
N VAL A 5 38.74 13.38 -4.15
CA VAL A 5 37.30 13.24 -4.38
C VAL A 5 36.87 11.76 -4.36
N ARG A 6 37.75 10.84 -4.80
CA ARG A 6 37.50 9.38 -4.70
C ARG A 6 37.55 8.85 -3.27
N SER A 7 38.40 9.39 -2.40
CA SER A 7 38.47 8.97 -1.00
C SER A 7 37.29 9.46 -0.18
N GLU A 8 36.77 10.67 -0.44
CA GLU A 8 35.58 11.17 0.25
C GLU A 8 34.31 10.40 -0.12
N LEU A 9 34.12 10.11 -1.42
CA LEU A 9 33.04 9.23 -1.88
C LEU A 9 33.14 7.83 -1.25
N PHE A 10 34.34 7.27 -1.13
CA PHE A 10 34.54 5.96 -0.50
C PHE A 10 34.15 5.97 0.98
N VAL A 11 34.50 7.02 1.73
CA VAL A 11 34.12 7.18 3.15
C VAL A 11 32.61 7.32 3.30
N VAL A 12 31.95 8.09 2.43
CA VAL A 12 30.48 8.23 2.43
C VAL A 12 29.81 6.89 2.13
N TYR A 13 30.29 6.14 1.14
CA TYR A 13 29.75 4.81 0.84
C TYR A 13 29.97 3.80 1.98
N LEU A 14 31.15 3.84 2.62
CA LEU A 14 31.46 2.99 3.77
C LEU A 14 30.55 3.32 4.96
N PHE A 15 30.32 4.61 5.22
CA PHE A 15 29.41 5.08 6.26
C PHE A 15 27.96 4.68 5.98
N CYS A 16 27.47 4.87 4.75
CA CYS A 16 26.13 4.42 4.35
C CYS A 16 25.99 2.89 4.45
N ALA A 17 27.02 2.12 4.09
CA ALA A 17 27.02 0.67 4.20
C ALA A 17 27.04 0.20 5.67
N ALA A 18 27.85 0.83 6.51
CA ALA A 18 27.89 0.55 7.95
C ALA A 18 26.58 0.93 8.65
N PHE A 19 25.99 2.07 8.30
CA PHE A 19 24.68 2.49 8.81
C PHE A 19 23.56 1.55 8.35
N ALA A 20 23.58 1.13 7.08
CA ALA A 20 22.62 0.14 6.58
C ALA A 20 22.78 -1.23 7.25
N ALA A 21 24.02 -1.66 7.52
CA ALA A 21 24.30 -2.90 8.24
C ALA A 21 23.88 -2.82 9.72
N TRP A 22 24.13 -1.70 10.39
CA TRP A 22 23.67 -1.44 11.75
C TRP A 22 22.14 -1.42 11.82
N ALA A 23 21.48 -0.67 10.94
CA ALA A 23 20.02 -0.64 10.87
C ALA A 23 19.43 -2.03 10.56
N ALA A 24 20.07 -2.82 9.70
CA ALA A 24 19.65 -4.20 9.44
C ALA A 24 19.83 -5.10 10.67
N PHE A 25 20.93 -4.96 11.41
CA PHE A 25 21.18 -5.72 12.63
C PHE A 25 20.19 -5.33 13.73
N ASP A 26 19.96 -4.04 13.94
CA ASP A 26 18.99 -3.49 14.89
C ASP A 26 17.58 -4.00 14.60
N VAL A 27 17.16 -3.92 13.32
CA VAL A 27 15.91 -4.50 12.84
C VAL A 27 15.82 -6.00 13.10
N VAL A 28 16.86 -6.78 12.81
CA VAL A 28 16.84 -8.24 13.05
C VAL A 28 16.79 -8.54 14.54
N SER A 29 17.55 -7.83 15.37
CA SER A 29 17.53 -8.00 16.82
C SER A 29 16.17 -7.61 17.41
N TRP A 30 15.54 -6.56 16.89
CA TRP A 30 14.19 -6.16 17.26
C TRP A 30 13.16 -7.23 16.83
N LEU A 31 13.23 -7.75 15.60
CA LEU A 31 12.36 -8.84 15.14
C LEU A 31 12.51 -10.12 15.97
N GLN A 32 13.73 -10.43 16.43
CA GLN A 32 14.00 -11.57 17.30
C GLN A 32 13.51 -11.36 18.74
N ALA A 33 13.64 -10.14 19.27
CA ALA A 33 13.08 -9.79 20.57
C ALA A 33 11.56 -9.90 20.56
N GLU A 34 10.93 -9.49 19.46
CA GLU A 34 9.48 -9.55 19.28
C GLU A 34 8.98 -11.00 19.19
N GLN A 35 9.75 -11.90 18.56
CA GLN A 35 9.45 -13.35 18.54
C GLN A 35 9.42 -13.97 19.96
N ALA A 36 10.16 -13.41 20.92
CA ALA A 36 10.20 -13.92 22.29
C ALA A 36 8.98 -13.49 23.14
N ILE A 37 8.16 -12.55 22.65
CA ILE A 37 7.04 -11.96 23.38
C ILE A 37 5.74 -12.18 22.61
N VAL A 38 5.13 -13.38 22.67
CA VAL A 38 3.73 -13.51 22.22
C VAL A 38 2.99 -14.58 23.01
N ALA A 39 2.24 -14.15 24.03
CA ALA A 39 0.98 -14.81 24.37
C ALA A 39 -0.11 -14.12 23.55
N SER A 40 -0.44 -14.67 22.37
CA SER A 40 -1.45 -14.06 21.50
C SER A 40 -2.81 -14.20 22.14
N ARG A 41 -3.62 -13.15 22.06
CA ARG A 41 -5.04 -13.21 22.50
C ARG A 41 -5.87 -14.03 21.52
N LEU A 42 -5.44 -14.04 20.27
CA LEU A 42 -6.05 -14.81 19.19
C LEU A 42 -5.54 -16.25 19.20
N PRO A 43 -6.37 -17.23 18.80
CA PRO A 43 -5.90 -18.58 18.56
C PRO A 43 -4.77 -18.59 17.51
N GLU A 44 -3.69 -19.30 17.80
CA GLU A 44 -2.52 -19.46 16.92
C GLU A 44 -2.87 -19.72 15.44
N PRO A 45 -3.79 -20.64 15.07
CA PRO A 45 -4.10 -20.88 13.66
C PRO A 45 -4.72 -19.66 12.96
N VAL A 46 -5.43 -18.80 13.69
CA VAL A 46 -6.03 -17.58 13.15
C VAL A 46 -4.95 -16.55 12.84
N GLY A 47 -4.01 -16.32 13.78
CA GLY A 47 -2.90 -15.40 13.60
C GLY A 47 -1.97 -15.83 12.46
N LEU A 48 -1.60 -17.12 12.42
CA LEU A 48 -0.80 -17.71 11.35
C LEU A 48 -1.49 -17.62 9.98
N GLY A 49 -2.77 -18.00 9.91
CA GLY A 49 -3.55 -17.93 8.68
C GLY A 49 -3.67 -16.49 8.16
N ALA A 50 -3.88 -15.53 9.06
CA ALA A 50 -3.95 -14.11 8.73
C ALA A 50 -2.60 -13.57 8.25
N ALA A 51 -1.48 -13.95 8.87
CA ALA A 51 -0.15 -13.56 8.43
C ALA A 51 0.15 -14.07 7.01
N ILE A 52 -0.12 -15.35 6.72
CA ILE A 52 0.09 -15.94 5.39
C ILE A 52 -0.80 -15.23 4.35
N ALA A 53 -2.09 -15.07 4.64
CA ALA A 53 -3.04 -14.40 3.75
C ALA A 53 -2.66 -12.93 3.51
N GLY A 54 -2.24 -12.23 4.58
CA GLY A 54 -1.80 -10.83 4.54
C GLY A 54 -0.55 -10.65 3.69
N ILE A 55 0.48 -11.48 3.90
CA ILE A 55 1.70 -11.48 3.08
C ILE A 55 1.35 -11.77 1.62
N ALA A 56 0.54 -12.79 1.34
CA ALA A 56 0.14 -13.12 -0.02
C ALA A 56 -0.61 -11.97 -0.72
N ALA A 57 -1.61 -11.39 -0.05
CA ALA A 57 -2.37 -10.26 -0.57
C ALA A 57 -1.47 -9.04 -0.81
N LEU A 58 -0.55 -8.73 0.12
CA LEU A 58 0.40 -7.63 -0.03
C LEU A 58 1.35 -7.85 -1.20
N MET A 59 1.89 -9.05 -1.38
CA MET A 59 2.77 -9.36 -2.51
C MET A 59 2.04 -9.28 -3.85
N MET A 60 0.76 -9.67 -3.89
CA MET A 60 -0.09 -9.50 -5.07
C MET A 60 -0.34 -8.02 -5.39
N LEU A 61 -0.62 -7.18 -4.39
CA LEU A 61 -0.76 -5.74 -4.58
C LEU A 61 0.54 -5.12 -5.07
N ALA A 62 1.66 -5.50 -4.44
CA ALA A 62 2.98 -5.06 -4.86
C ALA A 62 3.29 -5.48 -6.30
N ASP A 63 2.79 -6.61 -6.80
CA ASP A 63 2.97 -7.01 -8.20
C ASP A 63 2.07 -6.22 -9.16
N TRP A 64 0.85 -5.88 -8.75
CA TRP A 64 -0.05 -5.05 -9.55
C TRP A 64 0.43 -3.61 -9.70
N PHE A 65 0.94 -3.00 -8.63
CA PHE A 65 1.44 -1.63 -8.66
C PHE A 65 2.94 -1.57 -8.99
N PHE A 66 3.75 -2.52 -8.58
CA PHE A 66 5.21 -2.49 -8.77
C PHE A 66 5.72 -3.86 -9.21
N PRO A 67 5.38 -4.32 -10.43
CA PRO A 67 5.87 -5.60 -10.92
C PRO A 67 7.39 -5.55 -11.03
N LEU A 68 8.05 -6.68 -10.73
CA LEU A 68 9.52 -6.82 -10.82
C LEU A 68 10.04 -6.80 -12.28
N VAL A 69 9.23 -6.36 -13.24
CA VAL A 69 9.60 -6.28 -14.65
C VAL A 69 10.53 -5.07 -14.84
N ASN A 70 11.79 -5.35 -15.17
CA ASN A 70 12.83 -4.34 -15.37
C ASN A 70 12.95 -3.90 -16.84
N ALA A 71 11.90 -3.30 -17.38
CA ALA A 71 11.94 -2.67 -18.68
C ALA A 71 10.99 -1.48 -18.77
N THR A 72 11.40 -0.45 -19.52
CA THR A 72 10.55 0.63 -20.00
C THR A 72 9.98 0.28 -21.39
N LEU A 73 9.03 1.07 -21.87
CA LEU A 73 8.54 0.96 -23.25
C LEU A 73 9.67 1.16 -24.27
N GLU A 74 10.56 2.11 -24.02
CA GLU A 74 11.74 2.37 -24.87
C GLU A 74 12.71 1.19 -24.84
N ASP A 75 13.04 0.66 -23.66
CA ASP A 75 13.89 -0.52 -23.53
C ASP A 75 13.27 -1.72 -24.27
N TRP A 76 11.94 -1.87 -24.22
CA TRP A 76 11.25 -2.90 -24.99
C TRP A 76 11.47 -2.73 -26.50
N GLN A 77 11.21 -1.53 -27.03
CA GLN A 77 11.29 -1.23 -28.46
C GLN A 77 12.71 -1.38 -29.00
N TYR A 78 13.71 -0.84 -28.30
CA TYR A 78 15.07 -0.69 -28.82
C TYR A 78 16.05 -1.77 -28.37
N LYS A 79 15.84 -2.42 -27.22
CA LYS A 79 16.81 -3.38 -26.65
C LYS A 79 16.24 -4.79 -26.55
N VAL A 80 15.10 -4.95 -25.89
CA VAL A 80 14.55 -6.28 -25.55
C VAL A 80 13.96 -6.97 -26.78
N ARG A 81 13.19 -6.26 -27.62
CA ARG A 81 12.63 -6.81 -28.86
C ARG A 81 13.73 -7.20 -29.85
N ALA A 82 14.72 -6.33 -30.03
CA ALA A 82 15.83 -6.57 -30.95
C ALA A 82 16.76 -7.70 -30.47
N GLY A 83 17.05 -7.76 -29.16
CA GLY A 83 17.96 -8.74 -28.58
C GLY A 83 17.33 -10.10 -28.24
N GLY A 84 16.00 -10.23 -28.32
CA GLY A 84 15.28 -11.48 -28.03
C GLY A 84 15.38 -12.00 -26.59
N LYS A 85 16.01 -11.23 -25.67
CA LYS A 85 16.28 -11.64 -24.28
C LYS A 85 15.59 -10.71 -23.30
N LEU A 86 14.69 -11.28 -22.49
CA LEU A 86 14.04 -10.56 -21.38
C LEU A 86 15.05 -10.29 -20.26
N ARG A 87 15.09 -9.05 -19.76
CA ARG A 87 15.95 -8.68 -18.63
C ARG A 87 15.41 -9.28 -17.33
N TRP A 88 16.32 -9.79 -16.49
CA TRP A 88 16.01 -10.41 -15.20
C TRP A 88 15.82 -9.33 -14.11
N PHE A 89 16.91 -8.76 -13.59
CA PHE A 89 16.87 -7.85 -12.44
C PHE A 89 17.66 -6.56 -12.68
N GLY A 90 17.23 -5.50 -12.02
CA GLY A 90 17.96 -4.24 -11.87
C GLY A 90 17.97 -3.80 -10.42
N ALA A 91 18.71 -2.74 -10.12
CA ALA A 91 18.88 -2.22 -8.76
C ALA A 91 17.54 -1.89 -8.07
N LEU A 92 16.59 -1.29 -8.80
CA LEU A 92 15.27 -0.97 -8.25
C LEU A 92 14.46 -2.22 -7.89
N GLN A 93 14.54 -3.29 -8.69
CA GLN A 93 13.85 -4.55 -8.42
C GLN A 93 14.47 -5.26 -7.21
N PHE A 94 15.79 -5.14 -7.02
CA PHE A 94 16.46 -5.62 -5.82
C PHE A 94 15.98 -4.88 -4.57
N ILE A 95 15.90 -3.54 -4.62
CA ILE A 95 15.35 -2.73 -3.52
C ILE A 95 13.90 -3.14 -3.23
N GLN A 96 13.08 -3.37 -4.26
CA GLN A 96 11.71 -3.85 -4.08
C GLN A 96 11.65 -5.22 -3.39
N LEU A 97 12.55 -6.14 -3.72
CA LEU A 97 12.65 -7.43 -3.04
C LEU A 97 13.05 -7.26 -1.57
N LEU A 98 14.01 -6.39 -1.26
CA LEU A 98 14.39 -6.09 0.12
C LEU A 98 13.21 -5.51 0.92
N VAL A 99 12.50 -4.52 0.36
CA VAL A 99 11.32 -3.93 1.01
C VAL A 99 10.22 -4.98 1.22
N CYS A 100 9.93 -5.80 0.21
CA CYS A 100 8.93 -6.86 0.32
C CYS A 100 9.34 -7.93 1.36
N GLY A 101 10.62 -8.32 1.36
CA GLY A 101 11.18 -9.27 2.32
C GLY A 101 11.11 -8.74 3.74
N PHE A 102 11.44 -7.47 3.96
CA PHE A 102 11.30 -6.80 5.26
C PHE A 102 9.84 -6.78 5.72
N LEU A 103 8.90 -6.37 4.86
CA LEU A 103 7.47 -6.37 5.22
C LEU A 103 6.97 -7.79 5.56
N GLY A 104 7.40 -8.81 4.80
CA GLY A 104 7.11 -10.21 5.11
C GLY A 104 7.71 -10.68 6.43
N ALA A 105 8.94 -10.28 6.72
CA ALA A 105 9.64 -10.59 7.97
C ALA A 105 8.93 -9.97 9.17
N SER A 106 8.52 -8.70 9.07
CA SER A 106 7.82 -7.99 10.15
C SER A 106 6.46 -8.63 10.47
N VAL A 107 5.69 -9.00 9.44
CA VAL A 107 4.42 -9.72 9.65
C VAL A 107 4.64 -11.11 10.22
N GLY A 108 5.68 -11.83 9.77
CA GLY A 108 6.04 -13.15 10.31
C GLY A 108 6.58 -13.10 11.74
N ALA A 109 7.34 -12.06 12.10
CA ALA A 109 7.87 -11.86 13.44
C ALA A 109 6.76 -11.70 14.47
N ALA A 110 5.67 -11.01 14.09
CA ALA A 110 4.49 -10.85 14.93
C ALA A 110 3.82 -12.17 15.36
N GLN A 111 4.14 -13.26 14.66
CA GLN A 111 3.61 -14.58 14.91
C GLN A 111 4.73 -15.59 15.24
N GLY A 112 5.94 -15.10 15.51
CA GLY A 112 7.08 -15.92 15.91
C GLY A 112 7.78 -16.69 14.77
N PHE A 113 7.61 -16.28 13.51
CA PHE A 113 8.21 -16.94 12.33
C PHE A 113 8.83 -15.95 11.32
N TRP A 114 9.62 -14.98 11.79
CA TRP A 114 10.14 -13.88 10.96
C TRP A 114 10.88 -14.35 9.68
N TRP A 115 11.70 -15.42 9.76
CA TRP A 115 12.46 -15.90 8.61
C TRP A 115 11.58 -16.63 7.60
N GLN A 116 10.56 -17.37 8.05
CA GLN A 116 9.57 -17.98 7.17
C GLN A 116 8.72 -16.91 6.46
N GLY A 117 8.35 -15.84 7.17
CA GLY A 117 7.63 -14.69 6.60
C GLY A 117 8.44 -13.98 5.52
N LEU A 118 9.74 -13.76 5.76
CA LEU A 118 10.68 -13.24 4.78
C LEU A 118 10.75 -14.13 3.53
N LEU A 119 10.98 -15.43 3.71
CA LEU A 119 11.08 -16.38 2.60
C LEU A 119 9.78 -16.43 1.79
N LEU A 120 8.63 -16.46 2.46
CA LEU A 120 7.32 -16.46 1.82
C LEU A 120 7.16 -15.23 0.93
N ALA A 121 7.46 -14.03 1.44
CA ALA A 121 7.37 -12.80 0.66
C ALA A 121 8.29 -12.82 -0.57
N LEU A 122 9.54 -13.24 -0.41
CA LEU A 122 10.50 -13.31 -1.52
C LEU A 122 10.08 -14.34 -2.58
N ILE A 123 9.69 -15.55 -2.16
CA ILE A 123 9.25 -16.61 -3.07
C ILE A 123 8.03 -16.15 -3.86
N LEU A 124 7.03 -15.56 -3.21
CA LEU A 124 5.83 -15.06 -3.88
C LEU A 124 6.18 -13.97 -4.90
N ARG A 125 7.06 -13.04 -4.56
CA ARG A 125 7.50 -11.97 -5.49
C ARG A 125 8.22 -12.54 -6.70
N VAL A 126 9.13 -13.48 -6.51
CA VAL A 126 9.85 -14.14 -7.61
C VAL A 126 8.91 -14.99 -8.46
N ALA A 127 7.95 -15.69 -7.85
CA ALA A 127 6.94 -16.48 -8.56
C ALA A 127 6.02 -15.59 -9.42
N LEU A 128 5.55 -14.46 -8.88
CA LEU A 128 4.75 -13.49 -9.64
C LEU A 128 5.53 -12.88 -10.81
N HIS A 129 6.82 -12.59 -10.60
CA HIS A 129 7.71 -12.17 -11.68
C HIS A 129 7.87 -13.26 -12.76
N ALA A 130 8.04 -14.52 -12.36
CA ALA A 130 8.14 -15.63 -13.30
C ALA A 130 6.87 -15.77 -14.15
N ILE A 131 5.68 -15.56 -13.56
CA ILE A 131 4.41 -15.52 -14.29
C ILE A 131 4.44 -14.44 -15.39
N HIS A 132 4.96 -13.25 -15.08
CA HIS A 132 5.04 -12.16 -16.05
C HIS A 132 5.95 -12.46 -17.24
N ARG A 133 6.87 -13.41 -17.10
CA ARG A 133 7.84 -13.77 -18.15
C ARG A 133 7.46 -14.99 -18.97
N ARG A 134 6.30 -15.60 -18.69
CA ARG A 134 5.81 -16.78 -19.43
C ARG A 134 5.57 -16.49 -20.90
N ASP A 135 5.04 -15.31 -21.20
CA ASP A 135 4.72 -14.90 -22.57
C ASP A 135 4.95 -13.39 -22.76
N ILE A 136 5.07 -12.97 -24.02
CA ILE A 136 5.27 -11.56 -24.39
C ILE A 136 4.08 -10.68 -23.95
N PRO A 137 2.80 -11.08 -24.12
CA PRO A 137 1.68 -10.25 -23.69
C PRO A 137 1.65 -9.97 -22.19
N THR A 138 1.96 -10.94 -21.33
CA THR A 138 2.01 -10.75 -19.87
C THR A 138 3.22 -9.91 -19.48
N TYR A 139 4.34 -10.09 -20.16
CA TYR A 139 5.52 -9.26 -19.95
C TYR A 139 5.22 -7.78 -20.25
N LEU A 140 4.62 -7.51 -21.41
CA LEU A 140 4.24 -6.15 -21.83
C LEU A 140 3.18 -5.53 -20.91
N ARG A 141 2.23 -6.33 -20.40
CA ARG A 141 1.30 -5.86 -19.36
C ARG A 141 2.05 -5.45 -18.08
N GLY A 142 3.07 -6.20 -17.68
CA GLY A 142 3.95 -5.84 -16.58
C GLY A 142 4.74 -4.55 -16.82
N VAL A 143 5.31 -4.38 -18.02
CA VAL A 143 5.98 -3.14 -18.44
C VAL A 143 5.02 -1.96 -18.33
N MET A 144 3.82 -2.09 -18.89
CA MET A 144 2.80 -1.05 -18.85
C MET A 144 2.42 -0.71 -17.41
N ARG A 145 2.16 -1.71 -16.54
CA ARG A 145 1.89 -1.47 -15.12
C ARG A 145 3.00 -0.70 -14.42
N ASN A 146 4.27 -1.02 -14.68
CA ASN A 146 5.42 -0.30 -14.10
C ASN A 146 5.44 1.17 -14.53
N VAL A 147 5.23 1.42 -15.83
CA VAL A 147 5.14 2.79 -16.38
C VAL A 147 4.00 3.56 -15.75
N LEU A 148 2.81 2.96 -15.67
CA LEU A 148 1.62 3.56 -15.09
C LEU A 148 1.79 3.86 -13.60
N ALA A 149 2.42 2.96 -12.85
CA ALA A 149 2.70 3.17 -11.45
C ALA A 149 3.70 4.31 -11.23
N ARG A 150 4.77 4.38 -12.02
CA ARG A 150 5.70 5.53 -11.97
C ARG A 150 5.00 6.83 -12.32
N ALA A 151 4.19 6.82 -13.38
CA ALA A 151 3.40 7.97 -13.79
C ALA A 151 2.42 8.42 -12.70
N SER A 152 1.89 7.49 -11.89
CA SER A 152 0.99 7.84 -10.77
C SER A 152 1.66 8.65 -9.66
N PHE A 153 2.99 8.62 -9.55
CA PHE A 153 3.75 9.47 -8.63
C PHE A 153 4.15 10.83 -9.24
N SER A 154 4.20 10.95 -10.57
CA SER A 154 4.54 12.20 -11.24
C SER A 154 3.30 13.03 -11.63
N ILE A 155 2.16 12.38 -11.86
CA ILE A 155 0.90 13.04 -12.21
C ILE A 155 0.19 13.45 -10.93
N LEU A 156 0.16 14.76 -10.65
CA LEU A 156 -0.49 15.34 -9.48
C LEU A 156 -1.97 15.65 -9.73
N ASP A 157 -2.69 14.71 -10.35
CA ASP A 157 -4.14 14.74 -10.59
C ASP A 157 -4.76 13.44 -10.09
N ALA A 158 -5.53 13.55 -9.01
CA ALA A 158 -6.10 12.40 -8.31
C ALA A 158 -7.19 11.67 -9.12
N ASN A 159 -7.87 12.34 -10.05
CA ASN A 159 -8.89 11.72 -10.90
C ASN A 159 -8.22 10.94 -12.03
N LEU A 160 -7.28 11.59 -12.72
CA LEU A 160 -6.53 10.98 -13.81
C LEU A 160 -5.79 9.73 -13.33
N VAL A 161 -5.09 9.82 -12.19
CA VAL A 161 -4.43 8.66 -11.57
C VAL A 161 -5.43 7.56 -11.21
N SER A 162 -6.60 7.92 -10.68
CA SER A 162 -7.63 6.92 -10.34
C SER A 162 -8.15 6.16 -11.56
N GLU A 163 -8.37 6.87 -12.66
CA GLU A 163 -8.90 6.30 -13.90
C GLU A 163 -7.86 5.41 -14.56
N LEU A 164 -6.62 5.85 -14.53
CA LEU A 164 -5.46 5.11 -15.01
C LEU A 164 -5.25 3.81 -14.23
N LEU A 165 -5.37 3.84 -12.89
CA LEU A 165 -5.35 2.63 -12.06
C LEU A 165 -6.57 1.73 -12.32
N ALA A 166 -7.75 2.32 -12.51
CA ALA A 166 -8.96 1.57 -12.79
C ALA A 166 -8.91 0.86 -14.16
N SER A 167 -8.45 1.54 -15.21
CA SER A 167 -8.38 1.02 -16.58
C SER A 167 -7.33 -0.08 -16.71
N SER A 168 -6.16 0.09 -16.08
CA SER A 168 -5.06 -0.89 -16.10
C SER A 168 -5.37 -2.22 -15.43
N HIS A 169 -6.33 -2.24 -14.50
CA HIS A 169 -6.71 -3.42 -13.74
C HIS A 169 -8.14 -3.90 -14.01
N LEU A 170 -8.85 -3.26 -14.94
CA LEU A 170 -10.24 -3.57 -15.23
C LEU A 170 -10.37 -4.98 -15.82
N ARG A 171 -11.18 -5.83 -15.20
CA ARG A 171 -11.60 -7.11 -15.77
C ARG A 171 -12.92 -6.95 -16.51
N MET A 172 -12.88 -7.07 -17.84
CA MET A 172 -14.09 -7.09 -18.65
C MET A 172 -14.81 -8.43 -18.44
N ARG A 173 -16.09 -8.36 -18.04
CA ARG A 173 -16.99 -9.50 -17.87
C ARG A 173 -18.36 -9.15 -18.42
N ALA A 174 -18.91 -10.01 -19.26
CA ALA A 174 -20.30 -9.91 -19.69
C ALA A 174 -21.22 -10.07 -18.47
N ASN A 175 -22.13 -9.12 -18.26
CA ASN A 175 -23.10 -9.14 -17.19
C ASN A 175 -24.42 -8.58 -17.74
N SER A 176 -25.56 -9.03 -17.20
CA SER A 176 -26.88 -8.49 -17.55
C SER A 176 -26.98 -6.99 -17.27
N ALA A 177 -27.70 -6.24 -18.11
CA ALA A 177 -27.97 -4.83 -17.86
C ALA A 177 -28.74 -4.65 -16.54
N THR A 178 -28.45 -3.56 -15.80
CA THR A 178 -29.16 -3.23 -14.56
C THR A 178 -29.10 -1.73 -14.31
N ALA A 179 -30.18 -1.18 -13.78
CA ALA A 179 -30.27 0.21 -13.33
C ALA A 179 -29.99 0.37 -11.82
N ASN A 180 -29.81 -0.73 -11.08
CA ASN A 180 -29.60 -0.68 -9.64
C ASN A 180 -28.16 -0.23 -9.31
N PHE A 181 -28.03 0.93 -8.68
CA PHE A 181 -26.74 1.51 -8.30
C PHE A 181 -25.92 0.62 -7.36
N TRP A 182 -26.53 -0.09 -6.42
CA TRP A 182 -25.84 -1.04 -5.53
C TRP A 182 -25.17 -2.17 -6.31
N VAL A 183 -25.92 -2.73 -7.26
CA VAL A 183 -25.41 -3.80 -8.13
C VAL A 183 -24.27 -3.28 -9.01
N LEU A 184 -24.40 -2.07 -9.56
CA LEU A 184 -23.35 -1.44 -10.37
C LEU A 184 -22.08 -1.12 -9.55
N MET A 185 -22.24 -0.59 -8.34
CA MET A 185 -21.14 -0.32 -7.42
C MET A 185 -20.38 -1.61 -7.08
N TRP A 186 -21.11 -2.66 -6.72
CA TRP A 186 -20.50 -3.96 -6.38
C TRP A 186 -19.79 -4.59 -7.57
N ARG A 187 -20.38 -4.49 -8.77
CA ARG A 187 -19.70 -4.91 -10.01
C ARG A 187 -18.42 -4.12 -10.25
N ARG A 188 -18.41 -2.80 -10.00
CA ARG A 188 -17.20 -1.97 -10.12
C ARG A 188 -16.14 -2.35 -9.10
N PHE A 189 -16.53 -2.67 -7.87
CA PHE A 189 -15.64 -3.16 -6.82
C PHE A 189 -14.94 -4.45 -7.25
N TRP A 190 -15.69 -5.47 -7.69
CA TRP A 190 -15.10 -6.76 -8.11
C TRP A 190 -14.36 -6.74 -9.44
N ARG A 191 -14.71 -5.82 -10.35
CA ARG A 191 -13.97 -5.63 -11.62
C ARG A 191 -12.60 -4.98 -11.42
N ARG A 192 -12.33 -4.40 -10.24
CA ARG A 192 -11.06 -3.78 -9.85
C ARG A 192 -10.42 -4.63 -8.75
N PRO A 193 -9.74 -5.73 -9.08
CA PRO A 193 -9.32 -6.75 -8.11
C PRO A 193 -8.35 -6.24 -7.05
N TYR A 194 -7.62 -5.14 -7.30
CA TYR A 194 -6.76 -4.51 -6.30
C TYR A 194 -7.53 -3.97 -5.09
N ILE A 195 -8.80 -3.60 -5.24
CA ILE A 195 -9.60 -3.08 -4.13
C ILE A 195 -9.90 -4.19 -3.10
N PRO A 196 -10.60 -5.31 -3.46
CA PRO A 196 -10.87 -6.38 -2.50
C PRO A 196 -9.59 -6.99 -1.93
N VAL A 197 -8.52 -7.14 -2.72
CA VAL A 197 -7.25 -7.65 -2.19
C VAL A 197 -6.62 -6.67 -1.20
N ALA A 198 -6.76 -5.36 -1.39
CA ALA A 198 -6.28 -4.38 -0.41
C ALA A 198 -7.09 -4.41 0.90
N PHE A 199 -8.40 -4.69 0.84
CA PHE A 199 -9.19 -4.97 2.04
C PHE A 199 -8.71 -6.23 2.77
N VAL A 200 -8.49 -7.32 2.04
CA VAL A 200 -7.96 -8.57 2.62
C VAL A 200 -6.58 -8.33 3.25
N ALA A 201 -5.68 -7.64 2.56
CA ALA A 201 -4.36 -7.31 3.09
C ALA A 201 -4.46 -6.48 4.38
N ALA A 202 -5.28 -5.42 4.39
CA ALA A 202 -5.45 -4.57 5.57
C ALA A 202 -5.97 -5.34 6.78
N ILE A 203 -7.00 -6.17 6.60
CA ILE A 203 -7.59 -6.96 7.70
C ILE A 203 -6.60 -8.03 8.17
N ALA A 204 -6.09 -8.84 7.25
CA ALA A 204 -5.25 -10.00 7.58
C ALA A 204 -3.91 -9.58 8.22
N ILE A 205 -3.27 -8.53 7.72
CA ILE A 205 -2.07 -7.97 8.35
C ILE A 205 -2.40 -7.45 9.74
N SER A 206 -3.51 -6.72 9.91
CA SER A 206 -3.88 -6.16 11.22
C SER A 206 -4.14 -7.24 12.27
N VAL A 207 -4.84 -8.32 11.88
CA VAL A 207 -5.04 -9.50 12.73
C VAL A 207 -3.69 -10.12 13.11
N ALA A 208 -2.76 -10.22 12.16
CA ALA A 208 -1.43 -10.80 12.41
C ALA A 208 -0.54 -9.94 13.31
N ILE A 209 -0.72 -8.61 13.34
CA ILE A 209 0.16 -7.70 14.10
C ILE A 209 -0.47 -7.16 15.39
N ALA A 210 -1.73 -7.48 15.66
CA ALA A 210 -2.55 -6.84 16.69
C ALA A 210 -1.93 -6.89 18.10
N ASP A 211 -1.39 -8.04 18.49
CA ASP A 211 -0.85 -8.27 19.83
C ASP A 211 0.59 -7.76 20.03
N VAL A 212 1.23 -7.30 18.95
CA VAL A 212 2.68 -7.10 18.88
C VAL A 212 3.02 -5.62 18.67
N PHE A 213 2.40 -5.02 17.66
CA PHE A 213 2.75 -3.67 17.23
C PHE A 213 1.98 -2.57 17.97
N GLY A 214 1.05 -2.92 18.85
CA GLY A 214 0.27 -1.98 19.68
C GLY A 214 -0.23 -0.76 18.92
N ASP A 215 0.12 0.43 19.41
CA ASP A 215 -0.24 1.74 18.83
C ASP A 215 0.14 1.89 17.35
N TYR A 216 1.30 1.34 16.93
CA TYR A 216 1.73 1.40 15.54
C TYR A 216 0.80 0.59 14.63
N GLY A 217 0.36 -0.58 15.09
CA GLY A 217 -0.62 -1.40 14.38
C GLY A 217 -1.95 -0.68 14.19
N ILE A 218 -2.44 -0.03 15.26
CA ILE A 218 -3.65 0.81 15.22
C ILE A 218 -3.51 1.91 14.18
N PHE A 219 -2.43 2.69 14.25
CA PHE A 219 -2.20 3.83 13.36
C PHE A 219 -2.10 3.40 11.89
N VAL A 220 -1.31 2.36 11.59
CA VAL A 220 -1.12 1.86 10.22
C VAL A 220 -2.44 1.33 9.65
N PHE A 221 -3.16 0.49 10.39
CA PHE A 221 -4.47 0.00 9.95
C PHE A 221 -5.41 1.16 9.68
N PHE A 222 -5.53 2.08 10.63
CA PHE A 222 -6.44 3.21 10.54
C PHE A 222 -6.15 4.08 9.31
N MET A 223 -4.87 4.35 9.02
CA MET A 223 -4.45 5.12 7.84
C MET A 223 -4.75 4.39 6.53
N VAL A 224 -4.43 3.10 6.45
CA VAL A 224 -4.73 2.27 5.27
C VAL A 224 -6.24 2.16 5.05
N TRP A 225 -7.00 1.87 6.10
CA TRP A 225 -8.46 1.74 6.05
C TRP A 225 -9.14 3.05 5.62
N SER A 226 -8.64 4.18 6.10
CA SER A 226 -9.09 5.52 5.67
C SER A 226 -8.87 5.74 4.17
N MET A 227 -7.73 5.28 3.62
CA MET A 227 -7.49 5.33 2.17
C MET A 227 -8.43 4.40 1.40
N LEU A 228 -8.71 3.19 1.90
CA LEU A 228 -9.62 2.24 1.25
C LEU A 228 -11.05 2.77 1.10
N GLY A 229 -11.52 3.58 2.05
CA GLY A 229 -12.82 4.26 1.96
C GLY A 229 -12.94 5.16 0.71
N THR A 230 -11.81 5.72 0.25
CA THR A 230 -11.74 6.49 -1.00
C THR A 230 -12.04 5.62 -2.22
N ALA A 231 -11.47 4.42 -2.26
CA ALA A 231 -11.66 3.49 -3.37
C ALA A 231 -13.13 3.02 -3.45
N LEU A 232 -13.76 2.74 -2.30
CA LEU A 232 -15.19 2.42 -2.22
C LEU A 232 -16.07 3.58 -2.70
N MET A 233 -15.81 4.80 -2.22
CA MET A 233 -16.53 6.00 -2.65
C MET A 233 -16.44 6.22 -4.16
N ARG A 234 -15.27 5.97 -4.76
CA ARG A 234 -15.07 6.06 -6.22
C ARG A 234 -15.76 4.93 -6.99
N CYS A 235 -15.94 3.74 -6.40
CA CYS A 235 -16.78 2.70 -6.98
C CYS A 235 -18.26 3.10 -7.00
N ALA A 236 -18.71 3.83 -5.97
CA ALA A 236 -20.06 4.34 -5.82
C ALA A 236 -20.31 5.69 -6.54
N ASP A 237 -19.31 6.26 -7.20
CA ASP A 237 -19.45 7.54 -7.89
C ASP A 237 -19.92 7.36 -9.35
N PHE A 238 -21.13 7.86 -9.63
CA PHE A 238 -21.75 7.84 -10.95
C PHE A 238 -21.88 9.23 -11.57
N SER A 239 -21.28 10.25 -10.94
CA SER A 239 -21.33 11.65 -11.38
C SER A 239 -20.93 11.85 -12.84
N LYS A 240 -19.94 11.09 -13.33
CA LYS A 240 -19.48 11.10 -14.73
C LYS A 240 -20.53 10.64 -15.75
N LEU A 241 -21.54 9.92 -15.30
CA LEU A 241 -22.67 9.50 -16.12
C LEU A 241 -23.86 10.46 -15.98
N GLY A 242 -23.69 11.59 -15.29
CA GLY A 242 -24.77 12.51 -14.95
C GLY A 242 -25.72 12.00 -13.86
N LEU A 243 -25.37 10.90 -13.18
CA LEU A 243 -26.23 10.24 -12.19
C LEU A 243 -25.78 10.55 -10.76
N VAL A 244 -26.73 10.84 -9.88
CA VAL A 244 -26.47 11.14 -8.47
C VAL A 244 -26.86 9.96 -7.60
N PHE A 245 -25.87 9.29 -7.02
CA PHE A 245 -26.08 8.22 -6.04
C PHE A 245 -25.76 8.71 -4.63
N ARG A 246 -26.78 9.21 -3.90
CA ARG A 246 -26.61 9.78 -2.55
C ARG A 246 -26.22 8.73 -1.51
N GLU A 247 -26.65 7.49 -1.69
CA GLU A 247 -26.39 6.38 -0.77
C GLU A 247 -24.91 5.96 -0.73
N ARG A 248 -24.04 6.53 -1.59
CA ARG A 248 -22.58 6.39 -1.44
C ARG A 248 -22.07 6.79 -0.06
N PHE A 249 -22.73 7.73 0.62
CA PHE A 249 -22.37 8.10 1.99
C PHE A 249 -22.77 7.04 3.02
N VAL A 250 -23.84 6.27 2.76
CA VAL A 250 -24.20 5.10 3.57
C VAL A 250 -23.12 4.02 3.43
N VAL A 251 -22.61 3.78 2.22
CA VAL A 251 -21.47 2.87 1.98
C VAL A 251 -20.26 3.29 2.80
N LEU A 252 -19.94 4.58 2.80
CA LEU A 252 -18.82 5.11 3.58
C LEU A 252 -19.08 5.01 5.10
N GLY A 253 -20.31 5.22 5.55
CA GLY A 253 -20.73 5.01 6.95
C GLY A 253 -20.53 3.57 7.40
N VAL A 254 -20.97 2.59 6.60
CA VAL A 254 -20.74 1.16 6.85
C VAL A 254 -19.24 0.85 6.88
N HIS A 255 -18.46 1.38 5.93
CA HIS A 255 -16.99 1.23 5.91
C HIS A 255 -16.32 1.78 7.17
N ALA A 256 -16.73 2.96 7.64
CA ALA A 256 -16.22 3.57 8.86
C ALA A 256 -16.59 2.74 10.10
N LEU A 257 -17.82 2.27 10.18
CA LEU A 257 -18.28 1.40 11.27
C LEU A 257 -17.50 0.09 11.32
N LEU A 258 -17.31 -0.58 10.17
CA LEU A 258 -16.51 -1.81 10.09
C LEU A 258 -15.06 -1.56 10.50
N GLY A 259 -14.47 -0.43 10.12
CA GLY A 259 -13.12 -0.06 10.54
C GLY A 259 -13.00 0.12 12.05
N ALA A 260 -13.96 0.83 12.66
CA ALA A 260 -13.99 1.02 14.11
C ALA A 260 -14.21 -0.30 14.86
N LEU A 261 -15.13 -1.15 14.40
CA LEU A 261 -15.38 -2.47 14.99
C LEU A 261 -14.14 -3.37 14.91
N LEU A 262 -13.43 -3.38 13.78
CA LEU A 262 -12.19 -4.14 13.63
C LEU A 262 -11.12 -3.63 14.58
N LEU A 263 -10.94 -2.31 14.71
CA LEU A 263 -9.99 -1.74 15.66
C LEU A 263 -10.30 -2.16 17.09
N ILE A 264 -11.55 -2.00 17.52
CA ILE A 264 -11.99 -2.35 18.89
C ILE A 264 -11.85 -3.85 19.16
N ALA A 265 -12.12 -4.69 18.16
CA ALA A 265 -12.00 -6.14 18.30
C ALA A 265 -10.55 -6.61 18.37
N LEU A 266 -9.63 -5.93 17.67
CA LEU A 266 -8.22 -6.35 17.56
C LEU A 266 -7.32 -5.74 18.63
N PHE A 267 -7.61 -4.54 19.11
CA PHE A 267 -6.69 -3.80 19.97
C PHE A 267 -7.30 -3.48 21.35
N PRO A 268 -6.50 -3.51 22.44
CA PRO A 268 -6.94 -3.16 23.78
C PRO A 268 -7.16 -1.65 23.93
N PHE A 269 -8.39 -1.17 23.77
CA PHE A 269 -8.75 0.20 24.15
C PHE A 269 -9.32 0.24 25.57
N GLY A 270 -8.85 1.19 26.38
CA GLY A 270 -9.41 1.42 27.72
C GLY A 270 -10.85 1.97 27.64
N GLN A 271 -11.14 2.76 26.61
CA GLN A 271 -12.46 3.33 26.36
C GLN A 271 -12.89 3.10 24.89
N PRO A 272 -13.40 1.90 24.55
CA PRO A 272 -13.66 1.53 23.15
C PRO A 272 -14.72 2.40 22.47
N LEU A 273 -15.70 2.92 23.21
CA LEU A 273 -16.70 3.84 22.68
C LEU A 273 -16.12 5.20 22.31
N VAL A 274 -15.16 5.71 23.10
CA VAL A 274 -14.47 6.97 22.80
C VAL A 274 -13.55 6.79 21.60
N ALA A 275 -12.83 5.67 21.53
CA ALA A 275 -12.04 5.31 20.36
C ALA A 275 -12.91 5.24 19.09
N ALA A 276 -14.10 4.61 19.16
CA ALA A 276 -15.06 4.59 18.05
C ALA A 276 -15.50 6.00 17.61
N ALA A 277 -15.79 6.87 18.59
CA ALA A 277 -16.20 8.25 18.36
C ALA A 277 -15.09 9.10 17.71
N LEU A 278 -13.82 8.72 17.85
CA LEU A 278 -12.70 9.35 17.14
C LEU A 278 -12.49 8.73 15.75
N PHE A 279 -12.49 7.40 15.65
CA PHE A 279 -12.20 6.71 14.39
C PHE A 279 -13.27 6.95 13.32
N ILE A 280 -14.56 6.90 13.68
CA ILE A 280 -15.65 7.00 12.69
C ILE A 280 -15.62 8.35 11.96
N PRO A 281 -15.65 9.52 12.63
CA PRO A 281 -15.59 10.81 11.95
C PRO A 281 -14.30 10.99 11.14
N ALA A 282 -13.19 10.45 11.64
CA ALA A 282 -11.90 10.54 10.98
C ALA A 282 -11.86 9.74 9.66
N ILE A 283 -12.37 8.50 9.65
CA ILE A 283 -12.49 7.68 8.42
C ILE A 283 -13.48 8.33 7.44
N LEU A 284 -14.63 8.82 7.93
CA LEU A 284 -15.62 9.53 7.12
C LEU A 284 -14.99 10.75 6.45
N TRP A 285 -14.32 11.60 7.22
CA TRP A 285 -13.67 12.80 6.72
C TRP A 285 -12.61 12.49 5.68
N ALA A 286 -11.73 11.53 5.97
CA ALA A 286 -10.70 11.08 5.05
C ALA A 286 -11.33 10.56 3.75
N GLY A 287 -12.34 9.71 3.83
CA GLY A 287 -13.05 9.17 2.67
C GLY A 287 -13.70 10.25 1.81
N ILE A 288 -14.39 11.21 2.43
CA ILE A 288 -15.03 12.33 1.72
C ILE A 288 -13.97 13.21 1.04
N LYS A 289 -13.03 13.78 1.82
CA LYS A 289 -12.01 14.68 1.29
C LYS A 289 -11.13 14.01 0.24
N ARG A 290 -10.78 12.73 0.42
CA ARG A 290 -9.96 11.99 -0.54
C ARG A 290 -10.70 11.57 -1.80
N SER A 291 -12.03 11.42 -1.74
CA SER A 291 -12.84 11.11 -2.92
C SER A 291 -13.02 12.29 -3.88
N GLN A 292 -12.83 13.52 -3.41
CA GLN A 292 -12.95 14.73 -4.22
C GLN A 292 -11.82 14.84 -5.25
N SER A 293 -12.10 15.60 -6.32
CA SER A 293 -11.09 16.01 -7.30
C SER A 293 -9.98 16.78 -6.60
N ARG A 294 -8.72 16.44 -6.89
CA ARG A 294 -7.53 17.15 -6.40
C ARG A 294 -6.53 17.22 -7.53
N VAL A 295 -6.08 18.43 -7.84
CA VAL A 295 -5.07 18.72 -8.87
C VAL A 295 -4.10 19.74 -8.30
N VAL A 296 -2.80 19.52 -8.50
CA VAL A 296 -1.77 20.52 -8.20
C VAL A 296 -1.52 21.34 -9.45
N GLU A 297 -1.99 22.59 -9.46
CA GLU A 297 -1.84 23.51 -10.60
C GLU A 297 -0.54 24.32 -10.55
N LYS A 298 0.03 24.49 -9.36
CA LYS A 298 1.26 25.24 -9.12
C LYS A 298 2.14 24.46 -8.16
N ILE A 299 3.44 24.44 -8.44
CA ILE A 299 4.45 23.82 -7.59
C ILE A 299 5.36 24.94 -7.14
N THR A 300 5.33 25.26 -5.84
CA THR A 300 6.35 26.10 -5.22
C THR A 300 7.30 25.22 -4.43
N PHE A 301 8.56 25.67 -4.32
CA PHE A 301 9.55 24.99 -3.51
C PHE A 301 9.94 25.92 -2.37
N VAL A 302 9.77 25.43 -1.15
CA VAL A 302 10.22 26.09 0.07
C VAL A 302 11.44 25.34 0.56
N ASP A 303 12.48 26.08 0.95
CA ASP A 303 13.61 25.48 1.66
C ASP A 303 13.13 24.99 3.03
N SER A 304 13.25 23.68 3.26
CA SER A 304 12.86 23.07 4.54
C SER A 304 13.79 23.44 5.69
N GLY A 305 14.97 24.04 5.41
CA GLY A 305 16.02 24.27 6.40
C GLY A 305 16.79 23.01 6.81
N ILE A 306 16.45 21.84 6.24
CA ILE A 306 17.09 20.54 6.48
C ILE A 306 17.83 20.04 5.22
N GLY A 307 18.18 20.95 4.31
CA GLY A 307 18.94 20.64 3.09
C GLY A 307 18.11 20.05 1.95
N GLY A 308 16.79 20.21 1.97
CA GLY A 308 15.89 19.75 0.92
C GLY A 308 14.81 20.76 0.56
N LEU A 309 14.51 20.88 -0.73
CA LEU A 309 13.36 21.65 -1.22
C LEU A 309 12.08 20.81 -1.05
N VAL A 310 11.08 21.38 -0.40
CA VAL A 310 9.78 20.74 -0.17
C VAL A 310 8.69 21.60 -0.82
N SER A 311 7.78 20.95 -1.56
CA SER A 311 6.58 21.62 -2.07
C SER A 311 5.41 21.40 -1.12
N PRO A 312 4.87 22.47 -0.49
CA PRO A 312 3.68 22.37 0.34
C PRO A 312 2.48 21.82 -0.43
N GLU A 313 2.35 22.15 -1.71
CA GLU A 313 1.23 21.71 -2.56
C GLU A 313 1.28 20.20 -2.81
N ILE A 314 2.47 19.63 -3.02
CA ILE A 314 2.66 18.18 -3.13
C ILE A 314 2.31 17.49 -1.81
N LEU A 315 2.77 18.05 -0.68
CA LEU A 315 2.44 17.50 0.64
C LEU A 315 0.93 17.54 0.89
N GLU A 316 0.26 18.65 0.57
CA GLU A 316 -1.19 18.80 0.73
C GLU A 316 -1.95 17.83 -0.18
N TYR A 317 -1.50 17.64 -1.42
CA TYR A 317 -2.09 16.69 -2.36
C TYR A 317 -2.13 15.26 -1.79
N TYR A 318 -1.01 14.78 -1.25
CA TYR A 318 -0.91 13.42 -0.70
C TYR A 318 -1.57 13.28 0.68
N SER A 319 -1.45 14.29 1.54
CA SER A 319 -1.98 14.29 2.92
C SER A 319 -3.42 14.78 3.03
N GLY A 320 -4.04 15.24 1.94
CA GLY A 320 -5.42 15.72 1.91
C GLY A 320 -6.40 14.73 2.54
N GLY A 321 -7.17 15.20 3.52
CA GLY A 321 -8.08 14.39 4.34
C GLY A 321 -7.41 13.48 5.39
N LEU A 322 -6.13 13.15 5.23
CA LEU A 322 -5.38 12.28 6.14
C LEU A 322 -4.79 12.99 7.33
N LYS A 323 -4.53 14.31 7.28
CA LYS A 323 -3.97 15.04 8.43
C LYS A 323 -4.86 14.93 9.67
N LEU A 324 -6.16 15.20 9.52
CA LEU A 324 -7.15 15.06 10.58
C LEU A 324 -7.28 13.59 11.01
N ALA A 325 -7.25 12.68 10.04
CA ALA A 325 -7.32 11.26 10.32
C ALA A 325 -6.13 10.81 11.19
N ALA A 326 -4.90 11.18 10.81
CA ALA A 326 -3.69 10.88 11.56
C ALA A 326 -3.73 11.48 12.97
N PHE A 327 -4.19 12.73 13.11
CA PHE A 327 -4.33 13.38 14.42
C PHE A 327 -5.33 12.65 15.32
N LEU A 328 -6.54 12.36 14.83
CA LEU A 328 -7.58 11.66 15.60
C LEU A 328 -7.20 10.20 15.88
N GLY A 329 -6.53 9.54 14.94
CA GLY A 329 -5.98 8.20 15.11
C GLY A 329 -4.92 8.16 16.22
N PHE A 330 -4.01 9.14 16.25
CA PHE A 330 -3.03 9.30 17.33
C PHE A 330 -3.72 9.59 18.67
N MET A 331 -4.73 10.45 18.72
CA MET A 331 -5.47 10.70 19.95
C MET A 331 -6.16 9.43 20.46
N ALA A 332 -6.70 8.61 19.56
CA ALA A 332 -7.36 7.36 19.93
C ALA A 332 -6.40 6.30 20.49
N THR A 333 -5.11 6.32 20.16
CA THR A 333 -4.12 5.43 20.80
C THR A 333 -3.72 5.87 22.21
N ARG A 334 -4.20 7.03 22.69
CA ARG A 334 -3.90 7.55 24.03
C ARG A 334 -5.02 7.32 25.04
N ILE A 335 -6.07 6.59 24.66
CA ILE A 335 -7.31 6.38 25.44
C ILE A 335 -7.57 4.88 25.63
#